data_AF-A0A2G5T2H4-F1
#
_entry.id   AF-A0A2G5T2H4-F1
#
_cell.length_a   1.000
_cell.length_b   1.000
_cell.length_c   1.000
_cell.angle_alpha   90.00
_cell.angle_beta   90.00
_cell.angle_gamma   90.00
#
_symmetry.space_group_name_H-M   'P 1'
#
loop_
_entity.id
_entity.type
_entity.pdbx_description
1 polymer ?
#
loop_
_entity_poly.entity_id
_entity_poly.type
_entity_poly.pdbx_seq_one_letter_code
_entity_poly.pdbx_strand_id
1 'polypeptide(L)'
;MADDPVLAADDRAALMRRIRRLERDSRHKLNNLEFHRRRRAQLQQAVSDCLTCSICFDKFNIEESSPRALQCGHVVCLNCVRRLLEMKRRQHRLIYGGPLTGLPLVFLQCPTCNKDEIIFENQTEHSVQFHHPMLNVVIKFAGRPYLDDIEHPDWNRANVSDGNERAEELQLVIIALEQKINAMDEAEQREIQLHNDIDENAKPIKECARCQNQYHQAPRVLKCNHLLCSPCVNNSFASFNANEVAYALCPTCRQRNYYYQTDMRGTPFFQFIDASQLQ
;
A
#
# COMPACT_ATOMS: atom_id res chain seq x y z
N MET A 1 67.51 -0.63 -20.94
CA MET A 1 66.62 -1.80 -21.05
C MET A 1 65.36 -1.29 -21.70
N ALA A 2 65.15 -1.59 -22.98
CA ALA A 2 63.94 -1.17 -23.68
C ALA A 2 62.82 -2.09 -23.22
N ASP A 3 61.79 -1.53 -22.59
CA ASP A 3 60.57 -2.28 -22.28
C ASP A 3 60.02 -2.87 -23.58
N ASP A 4 59.77 -4.17 -23.56
CA ASP A 4 59.30 -4.92 -24.72
C ASP A 4 57.90 -4.39 -25.11
N PRO A 5 57.76 -3.69 -26.26
CA PRO A 5 56.50 -3.08 -26.66
C PRO A 5 55.37 -4.11 -26.86
N VAL A 6 55.72 -5.39 -27.02
CA VAL A 6 54.75 -6.50 -27.11
C VAL A 6 54.08 -6.77 -25.75
N LEU A 7 54.85 -6.77 -24.66
CA LEU A 7 54.30 -7.01 -23.31
C LEU A 7 53.32 -5.89 -22.90
N ALA A 8 53.62 -4.64 -23.25
CA ALA A 8 52.75 -3.50 -22.98
C ALA A 8 51.40 -3.55 -23.74
N ALA A 9 51.39 -4.13 -24.95
CA ALA A 9 50.16 -4.31 -25.73
C ALA A 9 49.24 -5.39 -25.13
N ASP A 10 49.81 -6.50 -24.64
CA ASP A 10 49.05 -7.58 -24.01
C ASP A 10 48.41 -7.17 -22.69
N ASP A 11 49.15 -6.43 -21.85
CA ASP A 11 48.64 -5.87 -20.59
C ASP A 11 47.50 -4.88 -20.83
N ARG A 12 47.66 -3.99 -21.81
CA ARG A 12 46.60 -3.06 -22.21
C ARG A 12 45.36 -3.81 -22.69
N ALA A 13 45.53 -4.83 -23.53
CA ALA A 13 44.42 -5.65 -24.00
C ALA A 13 43.71 -6.37 -22.83
N ALA A 14 44.46 -6.82 -21.81
CA ALA A 14 43.89 -7.40 -20.60
C ALA A 14 43.05 -6.41 -19.79
N LEU A 15 43.54 -5.18 -19.60
CA LEU A 15 42.80 -4.10 -18.92
C LEU A 15 41.51 -3.76 -19.69
N MET A 16 41.58 -3.61 -21.01
CA MET A 16 40.39 -3.35 -21.83
C MET A 16 39.36 -4.48 -21.77
N ARG A 17 39.79 -5.75 -21.75
CA ARG A 17 38.89 -6.89 -21.54
C ARG A 17 38.21 -6.84 -20.17
N ARG A 18 38.93 -6.41 -19.13
CA ARG A 18 38.37 -6.23 -17.78
C ARG A 18 37.36 -5.09 -17.72
N ILE A 19 37.66 -3.94 -18.32
CA ILE A 19 36.74 -2.80 -18.42
C ILE A 19 35.44 -3.24 -19.10
N ARG A 20 35.51 -3.87 -20.28
CA ARG A 20 34.32 -4.36 -20.99
C ARG A 20 33.50 -5.39 -20.20
N ARG A 21 34.14 -6.14 -19.29
CA ARG A 21 33.43 -7.04 -18.37
C ARG A 21 32.68 -6.21 -17.32
N LEU A 22 33.38 -5.32 -16.63
CA LEU A 22 32.81 -4.46 -15.60
C LEU A 22 31.70 -3.54 -16.15
N GLU A 23 31.80 -3.05 -17.38
CA GLU A 23 30.72 -2.28 -18.03
C GLU A 23 29.46 -3.11 -18.26
N ARG A 24 29.61 -4.39 -18.67
CA ARG A 24 28.47 -5.31 -18.81
C ARG A 24 27.85 -5.63 -17.46
N ASP A 25 28.68 -5.90 -16.45
CA ASP A 25 28.23 -6.17 -15.09
C ASP A 25 27.52 -4.94 -14.51
N SER A 26 28.08 -3.75 -14.73
CA SER A 26 27.48 -2.47 -14.33
C SER A 26 26.11 -2.26 -14.98
N ARG A 27 25.98 -2.54 -16.29
CA ARG A 27 24.69 -2.44 -16.99
C ARG A 27 23.66 -3.44 -16.46
N HIS A 28 24.08 -4.68 -16.18
CA HIS A 28 23.22 -5.68 -15.58
C HIS A 28 22.73 -5.25 -14.18
N LYS A 29 23.64 -4.74 -13.34
CA LYS A 29 23.31 -4.21 -12.01
C LYS A 29 22.37 -3.02 -12.06
N LEU A 30 22.57 -2.11 -13.02
CA LEU A 30 21.65 -1.00 -13.26
C LEU A 30 20.24 -1.49 -13.61
N ASN A 31 20.12 -2.46 -14.55
CA ASN A 31 18.83 -3.03 -14.92
C ASN A 31 18.13 -3.72 -13.73
N ASN A 32 18.88 -4.45 -12.89
CA ASN A 32 18.34 -5.06 -11.68
C ASN A 32 17.85 -4.00 -10.68
N LEU A 33 18.64 -2.95 -10.45
CA LEU A 33 18.27 -1.84 -9.58
C LEU A 33 16.99 -1.15 -10.08
N GLU A 34 16.87 -0.91 -11.38
CA GLU A 34 15.66 -0.35 -12.01
C GLU A 34 14.44 -1.26 -11.84
N PHE A 35 14.62 -2.58 -11.96
CA PHE A 35 13.57 -3.56 -11.70
C PHE A 35 13.06 -3.46 -10.25
N HIS A 36 13.96 -3.46 -9.27
CA HIS A 36 13.59 -3.33 -7.85
C HIS A 36 12.89 -2.01 -7.54
N ARG A 37 13.37 -0.90 -8.12
CA ARG A 37 12.73 0.41 -8.02
C ARG A 37 11.31 0.42 -8.57
N ARG A 38 11.11 -0.13 -9.77
CA ARG A 38 9.78 -0.21 -10.41
C ARG A 38 8.82 -1.03 -9.54
N ARG A 39 9.25 -2.20 -9.07
CA ARG A 39 8.45 -3.07 -8.21
C ARG A 39 8.08 -2.40 -6.88
N ARG A 40 9.03 -1.69 -6.25
CA ARG A 40 8.74 -0.89 -5.05
C ARG A 40 7.75 0.23 -5.35
N ALA A 41 7.95 0.98 -6.42
CA ALA A 41 7.08 2.09 -6.80
C ALA A 41 5.64 1.63 -7.08
N GLN A 42 5.46 0.49 -7.74
CA GLN A 42 4.14 -0.11 -7.97
C GLN A 42 3.43 -0.45 -6.65
N LEU A 43 4.13 -1.13 -5.72
CA LEU A 43 3.58 -1.45 -4.40
C LEU A 43 3.26 -0.18 -3.61
N GLN A 44 4.16 0.81 -3.62
CA GLN A 44 3.96 2.09 -2.96
C GLN A 44 2.72 2.82 -3.49
N GLN A 45 2.54 2.87 -4.81
CA GLN A 45 1.36 3.48 -5.42
C GLN A 45 0.09 2.74 -5.02
N ALA A 46 0.07 1.41 -5.09
CA ALA A 46 -1.09 0.61 -4.69
C ALA A 46 -1.47 0.82 -3.21
N VAL A 47 -0.48 0.92 -2.32
CA VAL A 47 -0.69 1.28 -0.91
C VAL A 47 -1.24 2.69 -0.80
N SER A 48 -0.62 3.68 -1.47
CA SER A 48 -1.03 5.07 -1.43
C SER A 48 -2.48 5.26 -1.89
N ASP A 49 -2.89 4.61 -2.98
CA ASP A 49 -4.25 4.68 -3.51
C ASP A 49 -5.27 4.18 -2.49
N CYS A 50 -4.95 3.08 -1.79
CA CYS A 50 -5.80 2.56 -0.71
C CYS A 50 -5.88 3.51 0.49
N LEU A 51 -4.88 4.36 0.71
CA LEU A 51 -4.80 5.30 1.83
C LEU A 51 -5.43 6.67 1.54
N THR A 52 -6.25 6.78 0.50
CA THR A 52 -6.96 8.03 0.16
C THR A 52 -8.47 7.89 0.33
N CYS A 53 -9.14 9.00 0.71
CA CYS A 53 -10.58 9.03 0.80
C CYS A 53 -11.22 9.08 -0.59
N SER A 54 -12.17 8.19 -0.87
CA SER A 54 -12.88 8.16 -2.17
C SER A 54 -13.76 9.38 -2.48
N ILE A 55 -14.03 10.26 -1.50
CA ILE A 55 -14.83 11.48 -1.70
C ILE A 55 -13.96 12.71 -1.92
N CYS A 56 -13.02 12.97 -1.00
CA CYS A 56 -12.20 14.18 -1.05
C CYS A 56 -10.81 13.96 -1.66
N PHE A 57 -10.41 12.71 -1.91
CA PHE A 57 -9.10 12.30 -2.39
C PHE A 57 -7.92 12.66 -1.46
N ASP A 58 -8.19 13.19 -0.27
CA ASP A 58 -7.17 13.44 0.73
C ASP A 58 -6.68 12.12 1.35
N LYS A 59 -5.38 12.07 1.69
CA LYS A 59 -4.79 10.96 2.44
C LYS A 59 -5.42 10.86 3.83
N PHE A 60 -5.68 9.62 4.27
CA PHE A 60 -6.12 9.38 5.64
C PHE A 60 -5.03 9.76 6.64
N ASN A 61 -5.44 10.25 7.80
CA ASN A 61 -4.55 10.53 8.93
C ASN A 61 -5.19 10.04 10.25
N ILE A 62 -4.50 10.19 11.36
CA ILE A 62 -4.97 9.69 12.67
C ILE A 62 -6.08 10.58 13.25
N GLU A 63 -6.16 11.84 12.82
CA GLU A 63 -7.00 12.88 13.41
C GLU A 63 -8.24 13.14 12.54
N GLU A 64 -8.23 14.24 11.80
CA GLU A 64 -9.39 14.79 11.07
C GLU A 64 -9.82 13.93 9.88
N SER A 65 -8.86 13.27 9.23
CA SER A 65 -9.09 12.38 8.10
C SER A 65 -8.97 10.91 8.52
N SER A 66 -9.38 10.58 9.74
CA SER A 66 -9.41 9.18 10.20
C SER A 66 -10.35 8.31 9.35
N PRO A 67 -9.93 7.10 8.94
CA PRO A 67 -10.69 6.24 8.05
C PRO A 67 -11.90 5.63 8.76
N ARG A 68 -13.10 5.84 8.19
CA ARG A 68 -14.39 5.37 8.69
C ARG A 68 -15.04 4.38 7.74
N ALA A 69 -15.39 3.22 8.27
CA ALA A 69 -16.10 2.16 7.57
C ALA A 69 -17.61 2.40 7.63
N LEU A 70 -18.25 2.57 6.47
CA LEU A 70 -19.71 2.50 6.35
C LEU A 70 -20.19 1.04 6.51
N GLN A 71 -21.47 0.81 6.79
CA GLN A 71 -22.05 -0.54 6.92
C GLN A 71 -21.90 -1.40 5.67
N CYS A 72 -21.91 -0.77 4.50
CA CYS A 72 -21.64 -1.43 3.22
C CYS A 72 -20.17 -1.85 3.05
N GLY A 73 -19.31 -1.40 3.96
CA GLY A 73 -17.88 -1.63 3.92
C GLY A 73 -17.13 -0.74 2.94
N HIS A 74 -17.56 0.50 2.64
CA HIS A 74 -16.69 1.48 1.94
C HIS A 74 -16.09 2.47 2.94
N VAL A 75 -14.83 2.89 2.74
CA VAL A 75 -14.12 3.77 3.68
C VAL A 75 -14.19 5.17 3.13
N VAL A 76 -14.60 6.08 4.00
CA VAL A 76 -14.50 7.52 3.79
C VAL A 76 -13.80 8.14 5.01
N CYS A 77 -13.28 9.36 4.90
CA CYS A 77 -12.67 10.01 6.05
C CYS A 77 -13.74 10.58 6.99
N LEU A 78 -13.40 10.75 8.27
CA LEU A 78 -14.31 11.30 9.29
C LEU A 78 -14.92 12.64 8.86
N ASN A 79 -14.13 13.55 8.31
CA ASN A 79 -14.62 14.82 7.78
C ASN A 79 -15.67 14.66 6.68
N CYS A 80 -15.51 13.68 5.80
CA CYS A 80 -16.49 13.38 4.77
C CYS A 80 -17.79 12.79 5.34
N VAL A 81 -17.70 11.90 6.34
CA VAL A 81 -18.88 11.41 7.08
C VAL A 81 -19.65 12.57 7.70
N ARG A 82 -18.94 13.47 8.40
CA ARG A 82 -19.54 14.66 9.04
C ARG A 82 -20.29 15.52 8.02
N ARG A 83 -19.66 15.81 6.87
CA ARG A 83 -20.29 16.62 5.80
C ARG A 83 -21.55 15.96 5.26
N LEU A 84 -21.50 14.65 4.97
CA LEU A 84 -22.66 13.92 4.45
C LEU A 84 -23.83 13.91 5.45
N LEU A 85 -23.55 13.66 6.73
CA LEU A 85 -24.57 13.67 7.79
C LEU A 85 -25.18 15.06 7.97
N GLU A 86 -24.35 16.10 8.02
CA GLU A 86 -24.82 17.47 8.18
C GLU A 86 -25.69 17.91 7.00
N MET A 87 -25.34 17.52 5.77
CA MET A 87 -26.19 17.78 4.59
C MET A 87 -27.60 17.17 4.74
N LYS A 88 -27.69 15.90 5.16
CA LYS A 88 -28.98 15.22 5.36
C LYS A 88 -29.78 15.81 6.53
N ARG A 89 -29.11 16.12 7.65
CA ARG A 89 -29.74 16.71 8.83
C ARG A 89 -30.24 18.13 8.59
N ARG A 90 -29.47 18.93 7.84
CA ARG A 90 -29.88 20.29 7.46
C ARG A 90 -31.15 20.27 6.62
N GLN A 91 -31.26 19.36 5.66
CA GLN A 91 -32.48 19.17 4.88
C GLN A 91 -33.68 18.87 5.79
N HIS A 92 -33.52 17.97 6.76
CA HIS A 92 -34.56 17.65 7.74
C HIS A 92 -34.97 18.88 8.57
N ARG A 93 -34.01 19.66 9.08
CA ARG A 93 -34.31 20.89 9.85
C ARG A 93 -35.10 21.93 9.06
N LEU A 94 -34.81 22.07 7.76
CA LEU A 94 -35.54 23.00 6.88
C LEU A 94 -36.98 22.56 6.64
N ILE A 95 -37.25 21.25 6.57
CA ILE A 95 -38.58 20.69 6.32
C ILE A 95 -39.48 20.81 7.56
N TYR A 96 -38.94 20.50 8.75
CA TYR A 96 -39.74 20.38 9.97
C TYR A 96 -39.74 21.64 10.86
N GLY A 97 -39.05 22.72 10.44
CA GLY A 97 -39.33 24.08 10.93
C GLY A 97 -38.97 24.41 12.39
N GLY A 98 -38.07 23.66 13.04
CA GLY A 98 -37.70 24.00 14.42
C GLY A 98 -36.45 23.28 14.97
N PRO A 99 -35.94 23.74 16.12
CA PRO A 99 -34.89 23.05 16.86
C PRO A 99 -35.46 21.77 17.45
N LEU A 100 -35.22 20.64 16.78
CA LEU A 100 -35.46 19.32 17.36
C LEU A 100 -34.56 19.17 18.59
N THR A 101 -35.10 18.63 19.67
CA THR A 101 -34.37 18.33 20.92
C THR A 101 -33.35 17.19 20.76
N GLY A 102 -33.19 16.64 19.55
CA GLY A 102 -32.24 15.60 19.17
C GLY A 102 -31.81 15.71 17.71
N LEU A 103 -30.83 14.89 17.30
CA LEU A 103 -30.45 14.78 15.89
C LEU A 103 -31.52 13.95 15.18
N PRO A 104 -31.97 14.30 13.98
CA PRO A 104 -32.95 13.48 13.28
C PRO A 104 -32.31 12.17 12.80
N LEU A 105 -33.12 11.12 12.72
CA LEU A 105 -32.82 9.89 11.99
C LEU A 105 -32.49 10.26 10.54
N VAL A 106 -31.36 9.78 10.02
CA VAL A 106 -30.97 10.01 8.63
C VAL A 106 -30.55 8.72 7.93
N PHE A 107 -30.90 8.64 6.65
CA PHE A 107 -30.40 7.63 5.73
C PHE A 107 -29.17 8.20 5.02
N LEU A 108 -28.01 7.64 5.35
CA LEU A 108 -26.73 7.96 4.73
C LEU A 108 -26.51 7.01 3.55
N GLN A 109 -26.43 7.55 2.34
CA GLN A 109 -26.10 6.76 1.16
C GLN A 109 -24.59 6.67 1.00
N CYS A 110 -24.08 5.45 0.82
CA CYS A 110 -22.70 5.24 0.45
C CYS A 110 -22.43 5.91 -0.90
N PRO A 111 -21.44 6.81 -1.02
CA PRO A 111 -21.13 7.48 -2.28
C PRO A 111 -20.57 6.53 -3.35
N THR A 112 -20.07 5.36 -2.95
CA THR A 112 -19.46 4.39 -3.87
C THR A 112 -20.45 3.37 -4.41
N CYS A 113 -21.35 2.84 -3.56
CA CYS A 113 -22.26 1.77 -3.96
C CYS A 113 -23.75 2.09 -3.74
N ASN A 114 -24.08 3.31 -3.33
CA ASN A 114 -25.45 3.81 -3.10
C ASN A 114 -26.29 3.01 -2.09
N LYS A 115 -25.68 2.11 -1.30
CA LYS A 115 -26.38 1.43 -0.22
C LYS A 115 -26.68 2.41 0.91
N ASP A 116 -27.90 2.34 1.42
CA ASP A 116 -28.35 3.12 2.56
C ASP A 116 -27.82 2.55 3.87
N GLU A 117 -27.41 3.43 4.75
CA GLU A 117 -27.10 3.18 6.15
C GLU A 117 -27.98 4.05 7.03
N ILE A 118 -28.61 3.45 8.04
CA ILE A 118 -29.45 4.17 8.99
C ILE A 118 -28.56 4.69 10.11
N ILE A 119 -28.59 6.00 10.33
CA ILE A 119 -27.96 6.67 11.46
C ILE A 119 -29.04 7.20 12.39
N PHE A 120 -29.05 6.68 13.61
CA PHE A 120 -30.04 6.99 14.64
C PHE A 120 -29.83 8.37 15.27
N GLU A 121 -30.84 8.84 15.98
CA GLU A 121 -30.90 10.18 16.58
C GLU A 121 -29.82 10.45 17.64
N ASN A 122 -29.32 9.40 18.26
CA ASN A 122 -28.25 9.45 19.26
C ASN A 122 -26.85 9.22 18.66
N GLN A 123 -26.75 8.99 17.35
CA GLN A 123 -25.48 8.70 16.68
C GLN A 123 -24.90 9.96 16.04
N THR A 124 -23.58 10.07 16.06
CA THR A 124 -22.82 11.16 15.42
C THR A 124 -21.94 10.58 14.31
N GLU A 125 -21.18 11.41 13.60
CA GLU A 125 -20.15 10.96 12.68
C GLU A 125 -19.13 10.01 13.35
N HIS A 126 -18.92 10.15 14.66
CA HIS A 126 -18.02 9.30 15.44
C HIS A 126 -18.62 7.92 15.74
N SER A 127 -19.94 7.76 15.60
CA SER A 127 -20.60 6.45 15.71
C SER A 127 -20.35 5.58 14.47
N VAL A 128 -19.92 6.17 13.35
CA VAL A 128 -19.44 5.41 12.19
C VAL A 128 -18.11 4.76 12.54
N GLN A 129 -18.04 3.46 12.26
CA GLN A 129 -16.98 2.59 12.77
C GLN A 129 -15.61 2.97 12.22
N PHE A 130 -14.57 2.89 13.06
CA PHE A 130 -13.19 3.03 12.59
C PHE A 130 -12.79 1.84 11.74
N HIS A 131 -12.14 2.09 10.61
CA HIS A 131 -11.53 1.02 9.82
C HIS A 131 -10.13 0.69 10.37
N HIS A 132 -10.07 -0.10 11.45
CA HIS A 132 -8.83 -0.40 12.18
C HIS A 132 -7.66 -0.86 11.31
N PRO A 133 -7.83 -1.78 10.33
CA PRO A 133 -6.71 -2.27 9.54
C PRO A 133 -6.07 -1.17 8.70
N MET A 134 -6.89 -0.25 8.19
CA MET A 134 -6.35 0.90 7.45
C MET A 134 -5.75 1.95 8.37
N LEU A 135 -6.39 2.23 9.52
CA LEU A 135 -5.79 3.10 10.53
C LEU A 135 -4.43 2.58 11.00
N ASN A 136 -4.29 1.26 11.18
CA ASN A 136 -3.01 0.64 11.53
C ASN A 136 -1.95 0.87 10.45
N VAL A 137 -2.33 0.81 9.18
CA VAL A 137 -1.43 1.12 8.06
C VAL A 137 -1.06 2.60 8.06
N VAL A 138 -2.05 3.50 8.21
CA VAL A 138 -1.81 4.96 8.35
C VAL A 138 -0.82 5.25 9.47
N ILE A 139 -0.99 4.64 10.65
CA ILE A 139 -0.08 4.81 11.79
C ILE A 139 1.32 4.29 11.45
N LYS A 140 1.44 3.13 10.81
CA LYS A 140 2.75 2.57 10.42
C LYS A 140 3.50 3.45 9.43
N PHE A 141 2.79 4.15 8.53
CA PHE A 141 3.36 5.07 7.56
C PHE A 141 3.47 6.52 8.05
N ALA A 142 2.89 6.86 9.20
CA ALA A 142 2.97 8.22 9.74
C ALA A 142 4.42 8.63 10.01
N GLY A 143 4.82 9.79 9.48
CA GLY A 143 6.18 10.34 9.63
C GLY A 143 7.26 9.62 8.81
N ARG A 144 6.89 8.70 7.91
CA ARG A 144 7.82 8.01 7.02
C ARG A 144 7.82 8.67 5.63
N PRO A 145 8.97 9.15 5.12
CA PRO A 145 9.04 9.84 3.82
C PRO A 145 8.86 8.91 2.61
N TYR A 146 8.83 7.58 2.83
CA TYR A 146 8.89 6.59 1.74
C TYR A 146 7.68 6.62 0.79
N LEU A 147 6.60 7.33 1.10
CA LEU A 147 5.45 7.44 0.20
C LEU A 147 5.55 8.61 -0.78
N ASP A 148 6.46 9.56 -0.59
CA ASP A 148 6.39 10.86 -1.27
C ASP A 148 7.53 11.12 -2.27
N ASP A 149 8.71 10.48 -2.14
CA ASP A 149 9.85 10.75 -3.04
C ASP A 149 10.53 9.49 -3.60
N ILE A 150 10.74 9.47 -4.92
CA ILE A 150 11.63 8.51 -5.60
C ILE A 150 12.85 9.29 -6.08
N GLU A 151 13.95 9.21 -5.36
CA GLU A 151 15.22 9.74 -5.86
C GLU A 151 15.71 8.92 -7.06
N HIS A 152 16.00 9.60 -8.16
CA HIS A 152 16.60 9.02 -9.36
C HIS A 152 18.04 9.52 -9.52
N PRO A 153 19.03 8.91 -8.84
CA PRO A 153 20.42 9.19 -9.11
C PRO A 153 20.74 8.90 -10.59
N ASP A 154 21.36 9.88 -11.25
CA ASP A 154 21.82 9.77 -12.63
C ASP A 154 23.05 8.85 -12.70
N TRP A 155 22.82 7.57 -12.96
CA TRP A 155 23.88 6.57 -13.15
C TRP A 155 24.46 6.57 -14.58
N ASN A 156 24.01 7.46 -15.48
CA ASN A 156 24.30 7.38 -16.91
C ASN A 156 25.57 8.11 -17.37
N ARG A 157 26.40 8.66 -16.47
CA ARG A 157 27.68 9.25 -16.85
C ARG A 157 28.86 8.36 -16.50
N ALA A 158 29.19 7.43 -17.38
CA ALA A 158 30.59 7.03 -17.55
C ALA A 158 31.07 7.66 -18.86
N ASN A 159 32.15 8.44 -18.79
CA ASN A 159 32.77 9.00 -20.00
C ASN A 159 33.22 7.84 -20.89
N VAL A 160 32.80 7.86 -22.15
CA VAL A 160 33.27 6.90 -23.16
C VAL A 160 34.76 7.14 -23.35
N SER A 161 35.54 6.06 -23.28
CA SER A 161 36.98 6.07 -23.53
C SER A 161 37.26 6.33 -25.01
N ASP A 162 38.14 7.29 -25.31
CA ASP A 162 38.56 7.71 -26.66
C ASP A 162 39.57 6.72 -27.29
N GLY A 163 39.99 5.69 -26.54
CA GLY A 163 40.81 4.59 -27.05
C GLY A 163 42.31 4.85 -27.12
N ASN A 164 42.76 6.02 -26.64
CA ASN A 164 44.17 6.42 -26.56
C ASN A 164 44.72 6.46 -25.12
N GLU A 165 44.02 5.84 -24.18
CA GLU A 165 44.33 5.94 -22.76
C GLU A 165 45.60 5.19 -22.39
N ARG A 166 46.34 5.77 -21.44
CA ARG A 166 47.48 5.15 -20.77
C ARG A 166 47.00 4.03 -19.84
N ALA A 167 47.87 3.06 -19.54
CA ALA A 167 47.53 1.96 -18.64
C ALA A 167 47.04 2.43 -17.26
N GLU A 168 47.63 3.51 -16.73
CA GLU A 168 47.21 4.15 -15.47
C GLU A 168 45.77 4.68 -15.54
N GLU A 169 45.40 5.33 -16.64
CA GLU A 169 44.03 5.83 -16.88
C GLU A 169 43.03 4.67 -16.96
N LEU A 170 43.38 3.57 -17.63
CA LEU A 170 42.55 2.37 -17.68
C LEU A 170 42.35 1.74 -16.29
N GLN A 171 43.38 1.74 -15.44
CA GLN A 171 43.24 1.29 -14.05
C GLN A 171 42.30 2.18 -13.24
N LEU A 172 42.37 3.51 -13.42
CA LEU A 172 41.43 4.44 -12.79
C LEU A 172 39.98 4.17 -13.25
N VAL A 173 39.77 3.89 -14.54
CA VAL A 173 38.45 3.50 -15.07
C VAL A 173 37.96 2.21 -14.42
N ILE A 174 38.82 1.21 -14.25
CA ILE A 174 38.48 -0.04 -13.56
C ILE A 174 38.04 0.24 -12.12
N ILE A 175 38.82 1.02 -11.36
CA ILE A 175 38.51 1.37 -9.98
C ILE A 175 37.15 2.10 -9.90
N ALA A 176 36.90 3.05 -10.79
CA ALA A 176 35.65 3.79 -10.84
C ALA A 176 34.45 2.87 -11.15
N LEU A 177 34.61 1.93 -12.09
CA LEU A 177 33.56 0.95 -12.42
C LEU A 177 33.28 -0.01 -11.25
N GLU A 178 34.31 -0.47 -10.54
CA GLU A 178 34.15 -1.32 -9.35
C GLU A 178 33.44 -0.58 -8.22
N GLN A 179 33.82 0.66 -7.95
CA GLN A 179 33.12 1.51 -6.98
C GLN A 179 31.66 1.73 -7.38
N LYS A 180 31.39 1.97 -8.67
CA LYS A 180 30.03 2.13 -9.19
C LYS A 180 29.20 0.86 -9.00
N ILE A 181 29.76 -0.32 -9.28
CA ILE A 181 29.10 -1.61 -9.08
C ILE A 181 28.76 -1.80 -7.60
N ASN A 182 29.72 -1.58 -6.70
CA ASN A 182 29.48 -1.69 -5.26
C ASN A 182 28.39 -0.72 -4.77
N ALA A 183 28.39 0.54 -5.25
CA ALA A 183 27.37 1.51 -4.91
C ALA A 183 25.96 1.11 -5.42
N MET A 184 25.88 0.47 -6.58
CA MET A 184 24.62 -0.08 -7.10
C MET A 184 24.15 -1.30 -6.30
N ASP A 185 25.06 -2.17 -5.84
CA ASP A 185 24.72 -3.30 -4.98
C ASP A 185 24.14 -2.82 -3.64
N GLU A 186 24.76 -1.81 -3.02
CA GLU A 186 24.23 -1.20 -1.81
C GLU A 186 22.86 -0.53 -2.07
N ALA A 187 22.69 0.14 -3.22
CA ALA A 187 21.41 0.72 -3.60
C ALA A 187 20.34 -0.36 -3.82
N GLU A 188 20.68 -1.48 -4.47
CA GLU A 188 19.80 -2.62 -4.70
C GLU A 188 19.31 -3.19 -3.35
N GLN A 189 20.21 -3.38 -2.39
CA GLN A 189 19.85 -3.84 -1.05
C GLN A 189 18.92 -2.85 -0.33
N ARG A 190 19.17 -1.53 -0.46
CA ARG A 190 18.26 -0.51 0.10
C ARG A 190 16.87 -0.57 -0.53
N GLU A 191 16.77 -0.71 -1.85
CA GLU A 191 15.47 -0.82 -2.55
C GLU A 191 14.70 -2.09 -2.14
N ILE A 192 15.40 -3.22 -1.99
CA ILE A 192 14.82 -4.47 -1.48
C ILE A 192 14.30 -4.28 -0.05
N GLN A 193 15.10 -3.67 0.83
CA GLN A 193 14.69 -3.41 2.21
C GLN A 193 13.45 -2.51 2.26
N LEU A 194 13.45 -1.40 1.49
CA LEU A 194 12.30 -0.50 1.41
C LEU A 194 11.05 -1.20 0.87
N HIS A 195 11.18 -2.04 -0.15
CA HIS A 195 10.06 -2.83 -0.66
C HIS A 195 9.50 -3.75 0.44
N ASN A 196 10.36 -4.48 1.14
CA ASN A 196 9.95 -5.38 2.22
C ASN A 196 9.29 -4.60 3.37
N ASP A 197 9.81 -3.44 3.74
CA ASP A 197 9.24 -2.60 4.79
C ASP A 197 7.84 -2.10 4.40
N ILE A 198 7.63 -1.68 3.14
CA ILE A 198 6.31 -1.28 2.64
C ILE A 198 5.37 -2.49 2.68
N ASP A 199 5.83 -3.65 2.20
CA ASP A 199 5.04 -4.87 2.13
C ASP A 199 4.56 -5.34 3.51
N GLU A 200 5.48 -5.43 4.47
CA GLU A 200 5.22 -5.80 5.87
C GLU A 200 4.28 -4.80 6.56
N ASN A 201 4.44 -3.51 6.28
CA ASN A 201 3.58 -2.49 6.85
C ASN A 201 2.16 -2.50 6.25
N ALA A 202 2.03 -2.88 4.97
CA ALA A 202 0.77 -2.97 4.25
C ALA A 202 -0.02 -4.27 4.50
N LYS A 203 0.58 -5.29 5.13
CA LYS A 203 -0.10 -6.57 5.46
C LYS A 203 -1.54 -6.44 5.98
N PRO A 204 -1.87 -5.51 6.91
CA PRO A 204 -3.24 -5.40 7.43
C PRO A 204 -4.32 -5.14 6.37
N ILE A 205 -3.97 -4.54 5.22
CA ILE A 205 -4.89 -4.24 4.11
C ILE A 205 -4.66 -5.13 2.87
N LYS A 206 -3.59 -5.93 2.86
CA LYS A 206 -3.20 -6.81 1.75
C LYS A 206 -3.49 -8.29 2.02
N GLU A 207 -3.44 -8.71 3.29
CA GLU A 207 -3.49 -10.12 3.68
C GLU A 207 -4.63 -10.41 4.65
N CYS A 208 -5.18 -11.63 4.52
CA CYS A 208 -6.18 -12.16 5.45
C CYS A 208 -5.59 -12.35 6.84
N ALA A 209 -6.19 -11.71 7.86
CA ALA A 209 -5.74 -11.85 9.25
C ALA A 209 -5.84 -13.29 9.81
N ARG A 210 -6.52 -14.22 9.12
CA ARG A 210 -6.64 -15.63 9.50
C ARG A 210 -5.66 -16.54 8.77
N CYS A 211 -5.61 -16.46 7.44
CA CYS A 211 -4.83 -17.40 6.63
C CYS A 211 -3.56 -16.79 6.03
N GLN A 212 -3.32 -15.49 6.24
CA GLN A 212 -2.16 -14.73 5.74
C GLN A 212 -2.00 -14.70 4.21
N ASN A 213 -2.95 -15.27 3.46
CA ASN A 213 -2.98 -15.16 2.01
C ASN A 213 -3.40 -13.76 1.58
N GLN A 214 -2.88 -13.31 0.44
CA GLN A 214 -3.28 -12.08 -0.22
C GLN A 214 -4.76 -12.13 -0.62
N TYR A 215 -5.41 -10.97 -0.64
CA TYR A 215 -6.78 -10.84 -1.11
C TYR A 215 -6.85 -10.90 -2.64
N HIS A 216 -7.53 -11.92 -3.17
CA HIS A 216 -7.90 -12.02 -4.59
C HIS A 216 -9.29 -11.45 -4.90
N GLN A 217 -10.05 -11.15 -3.85
CA GLN A 217 -11.38 -10.57 -3.88
C GLN A 217 -11.47 -9.63 -2.69
N ALA A 218 -12.39 -8.66 -2.75
CA ALA A 218 -12.55 -7.72 -1.67
C ALA A 218 -12.74 -8.44 -0.32
N PRO A 219 -11.93 -8.09 0.70
CA PRO A 219 -12.05 -8.68 2.00
C PRO A 219 -13.39 -8.34 2.63
N ARG A 220 -13.82 -9.22 3.53
CA ARG A 220 -15.00 -9.03 4.36
C ARG A 220 -14.58 -8.47 5.70
N VAL A 221 -15.36 -7.50 6.18
CA VAL A 221 -15.08 -6.79 7.41
C VAL A 221 -15.99 -7.34 8.49
N LEU A 222 -15.39 -7.79 9.58
CA LEU A 222 -16.15 -8.25 10.73
C LEU A 222 -16.78 -7.06 11.47
N LYS A 223 -17.81 -7.27 12.30
CA LYS A 223 -18.40 -6.21 13.15
C LYS A 223 -17.37 -5.55 14.09
N CYS A 224 -16.26 -6.23 14.39
CA CYS A 224 -15.11 -5.71 15.13
C CYS A 224 -14.07 -5.00 14.21
N ASN A 225 -14.42 -4.72 12.95
CA ASN A 225 -13.62 -4.04 11.93
C ASN A 225 -12.32 -4.72 11.47
N HIS A 226 -12.12 -6.01 11.76
CA HIS A 226 -11.00 -6.76 11.20
C HIS A 226 -11.35 -7.36 9.84
N LEU A 227 -10.36 -7.42 8.93
CA LEU A 227 -10.52 -7.94 7.58
C LEU A 227 -10.23 -9.45 7.53
N LEU A 228 -11.05 -10.18 6.78
CA LEU A 228 -10.85 -11.59 6.43
C LEU A 228 -11.19 -11.85 4.97
N CYS A 229 -10.52 -12.81 4.34
CA CYS A 229 -10.88 -13.20 2.97
C CYS A 229 -12.22 -13.96 2.95
N SER A 230 -12.93 -13.89 1.82
CA SER A 230 -14.22 -14.57 1.63
C SER A 230 -14.19 -16.05 2.02
N PRO A 231 -13.18 -16.86 1.63
CA PRO A 231 -13.09 -18.26 2.07
C PRO A 231 -13.01 -18.43 3.59
N CYS A 232 -12.19 -17.63 4.28
CA CYS A 232 -12.06 -17.69 5.74
C CYS A 232 -13.36 -17.31 6.45
N VAL A 233 -14.08 -16.33 5.93
CA VAL A 233 -15.38 -15.93 6.48
C VAL A 233 -16.43 -17.02 6.23
N ASN A 234 -16.52 -17.53 5.00
CA ASN A 234 -17.46 -18.61 4.66
C ASN A 234 -17.21 -19.86 5.50
N ASN A 235 -15.95 -20.26 5.68
CA ASN A 235 -15.58 -21.38 6.55
C ASN A 235 -15.93 -21.12 8.02
N SER A 236 -15.87 -19.86 8.48
CA SER A 236 -16.32 -19.50 9.83
C SER A 236 -17.83 -19.68 9.99
N PHE A 237 -18.60 -19.61 8.90
CA PHE A 237 -20.05 -19.77 8.92
C PHE A 237 -20.57 -21.15 8.50
N ALA A 238 -19.72 -21.99 7.93
CA ALA A 238 -20.11 -23.29 7.37
C ALA A 238 -20.69 -24.25 8.42
N SER A 239 -20.36 -24.06 9.71
CA SER A 239 -20.80 -24.91 10.80
C SER A 239 -22.17 -24.53 11.39
N PHE A 240 -22.81 -23.45 10.93
CA PHE A 240 -24.08 -23.00 11.52
C PHE A 240 -25.29 -23.49 10.73
N ASN A 241 -26.24 -24.07 11.45
CA ASN A 241 -27.55 -24.42 10.91
C ASN A 241 -28.34 -23.15 10.55
N ALA A 242 -29.28 -23.28 9.61
CA ALA A 242 -30.11 -22.15 9.16
C ALA A 242 -30.89 -21.45 10.28
N ASN A 243 -31.13 -22.13 11.41
CA ASN A 243 -31.95 -21.62 12.50
C ASN A 243 -31.14 -21.09 13.70
N GLU A 244 -29.81 -21.11 13.63
CA GLU A 244 -28.94 -20.65 14.73
C GLU A 244 -28.37 -19.25 14.47
N VAL A 245 -28.13 -18.50 15.54
CA VAL A 245 -27.41 -17.22 15.44
C VAL A 245 -25.97 -17.52 15.00
N ALA A 246 -25.67 -17.22 13.74
CA ALA A 246 -24.34 -17.40 13.20
C ALA A 246 -23.39 -16.37 13.82
N TYR A 247 -22.19 -16.82 14.22
CA TYR A 247 -21.15 -15.90 14.69
C TYR A 247 -19.79 -16.25 14.09
N ALA A 248 -18.96 -15.22 13.87
CA ALA A 248 -17.56 -15.40 13.48
C ALA A 248 -16.64 -14.93 14.62
N LEU A 249 -15.71 -15.78 15.01
CA LEU A 249 -14.64 -15.41 15.95
C LEU A 249 -13.54 -14.67 15.18
N CYS A 250 -13.25 -13.44 15.57
CA CYS A 250 -12.14 -12.70 14.98
C CYS A 250 -10.80 -13.32 15.41
N PRO A 251 -9.88 -13.66 14.48
CA PRO A 251 -8.57 -14.19 14.86
C PRO A 251 -7.68 -13.13 15.54
N THR A 252 -7.91 -11.84 15.26
CA THR A 252 -7.09 -10.73 15.76
C THR A 252 -7.48 -10.31 17.17
N CYS A 253 -8.74 -9.95 17.41
CA CYS A 253 -9.19 -9.46 18.72
C CYS A 253 -9.99 -10.47 19.54
N ARG A 254 -10.22 -11.69 19.02
CA ARG A 254 -11.00 -12.76 19.68
C ARG A 254 -12.45 -12.40 20.02
N GLN A 255 -12.97 -11.28 19.52
CA GLN A 255 -14.37 -10.92 19.68
C GLN A 255 -15.28 -11.83 18.83
N ARG A 256 -16.45 -12.17 19.40
CA ARG A 256 -17.53 -12.87 18.69
C ARG A 256 -18.37 -11.85 17.92
N ASN A 257 -18.43 -12.02 16.61
CA ASN A 257 -19.20 -11.15 15.72
C ASN A 257 -20.49 -11.89 15.36
N TYR A 258 -21.62 -11.47 15.92
CA TYR A 258 -22.92 -12.11 15.70
C TYR A 258 -23.60 -11.53 14.46
N TYR A 259 -24.16 -12.37 13.60
CA TYR A 259 -24.85 -11.98 12.37
C TYR A 259 -26.26 -12.58 12.35
N TYR A 260 -27.24 -11.75 12.02
CA TYR A 260 -28.59 -12.22 11.77
C TYR A 260 -28.70 -12.73 10.33
N GLN A 261 -29.65 -13.63 10.07
CA GLN A 261 -29.86 -14.21 8.74
C GLN A 261 -30.19 -13.14 7.67
N THR A 262 -30.79 -12.02 8.10
CA THR A 262 -31.13 -10.85 7.29
C THR A 262 -29.98 -9.87 7.09
N ASP A 263 -28.94 -9.93 7.93
CA ASP A 263 -27.69 -9.20 7.65
C ASP A 263 -27.08 -9.90 6.44
N MET A 264 -27.23 -9.34 5.23
CA MET A 264 -26.65 -9.92 4.02
C MET A 264 -25.19 -10.27 4.29
N ARG A 265 -24.91 -11.58 4.40
CA ARG A 265 -23.65 -12.15 4.87
C ARG A 265 -22.48 -11.52 4.12
N GLY A 266 -21.82 -10.53 4.74
CA GLY A 266 -20.63 -9.85 4.23
C GLY A 266 -20.75 -9.44 2.77
N THR A 267 -21.51 -8.38 2.46
CA THR A 267 -21.29 -7.76 1.15
C THR A 267 -19.92 -7.06 1.17
N PRO A 268 -19.06 -7.29 0.16
CA PRO A 268 -17.74 -6.67 0.14
C PRO A 268 -17.85 -5.19 -0.26
N PHE A 269 -16.86 -4.37 0.11
CA PHE A 269 -15.95 -3.63 -0.81
C PHE A 269 -15.37 -2.35 -0.18
N PHE A 270 -14.10 -2.41 0.22
CA PHE A 270 -13.19 -1.25 0.35
C PHE A 270 -12.18 -1.29 -0.82
N GLN A 271 -11.49 -0.19 -1.13
CA GLN A 271 -10.31 -0.23 -2.01
C GLN A 271 -9.21 -1.01 -1.26
N PHE A 272 -8.74 -2.11 -1.83
CA PHE A 272 -7.72 -2.99 -1.26
C PHE A 272 -6.68 -3.29 -2.33
N ILE A 273 -5.49 -3.72 -1.90
CA ILE A 273 -4.44 -4.12 -2.83
C ILE A 273 -4.78 -5.52 -3.34
N ASP A 274 -5.27 -5.59 -4.56
CA ASP A 274 -5.47 -6.86 -5.27
C ASP A 274 -4.10 -7.41 -5.70
N ALA A 275 -3.93 -8.73 -5.61
CA ALA A 275 -2.77 -9.43 -6.14
C ALA A 275 -2.52 -9.07 -7.62
N SER A 276 -3.57 -8.78 -8.39
CA SER A 276 -3.44 -8.34 -9.79
C SER A 276 -2.75 -6.98 -9.96
N GLN A 277 -2.79 -6.10 -8.95
CA GLN A 277 -2.11 -4.81 -8.96
C GLN A 277 -0.61 -4.91 -8.64
N LEU A 278 -0.16 -6.09 -8.19
CA LEU A 278 1.22 -6.36 -7.76
C LEU A 278 1.99 -7.25 -8.75
N GLN A 279 1.36 -7.64 -9.87
CA GLN A 279 1.94 -8.47 -10.95
C GLN A 279 2.38 -7.58 -12.11
#